data_AF-A0A3A8NCF3-F1
#
_entry.id   AF-A0A3A8NCF3-F1
#
_cell.length_a   1.000
_cell.length_b   1.000
_cell.length_c   1.000
_cell.angle_alpha   90.00
_cell.angle_beta   90.00
_cell.angle_gamma   90.00
#
_symmetry.space_group_name_H-M   'P 1'
#
loop_
_entity.id
_entity.type
_entity.pdbx_description
1 polymer ?
#
loop_
_entity_poly.entity_id
_entity_poly.type
_entity_poly.pdbx_seq_one_letter_code
_entity_poly.pdbx_strand_id
1 'polypeptide(L)' 'GGGAVIPVELIVAKQRNGPIGSVDMVFLSEFTRFESRARGE' A
#
# COMPACT_ATOMS: atom_id res chain seq x y z
N GLY A 1 19.30 -12.60 5.14
CA GLY A 1 17.85 -12.87 5.10
C GLY A 1 17.22 -11.62 4.56
N GLY A 2 16.59 -11.68 3.39
CA GLY A 2 16.01 -10.50 2.75
C GLY A 2 14.54 -10.75 2.55
N GLY A 3 13.68 -9.94 3.17
CA GLY A 3 12.26 -10.00 2.87
C GLY A 3 11.96 -9.44 1.48
N ALA A 4 10.84 -9.88 0.91
CA ALA A 4 10.37 -9.42 -0.38
C ALA A 4 9.69 -8.04 -0.24
N VAL A 5 9.85 -7.21 -1.26
CA VAL A 5 9.02 -6.02 -1.50
C VAL A 5 7.89 -6.43 -2.44
N ILE A 6 6.66 -6.42 -1.94
CA ILE A 6 5.50 -6.94 -2.66
C ILE A 6 4.57 -5.76 -2.99
N PRO A 7 4.29 -5.46 -4.27
CA PRO A 7 3.28 -4.47 -4.64
C PRO A 7 1.90 -4.90 -4.15
N VAL A 8 1.17 -3.97 -3.54
CA VAL A 8 -0.17 -4.22 -2.97
C VAL A 8 -1.06 -3.00 -3.13
N GLU A 9 -2.36 -3.21 -2.98
CA GLU A 9 -3.39 -2.17 -3.11
C GLU A 9 -4.15 -2.00 -1.79
N LEU A 10 -4.19 -0.76 -1.26
CA LEU A 10 -5.05 -0.41 -0.13
C LEU A 10 -6.42 0.02 -0.63
N ILE A 11 -7.44 -0.80 -0.38
CA ILE A 11 -8.82 -0.50 -0.79
C ILE A 11 -9.54 0.27 0.31
N VAL A 12 -9.88 1.52 0.04
CA VAL A 12 -10.78 2.34 0.86
C VAL A 12 -12.21 2.08 0.39
N ALA A 13 -12.81 1.01 0.90
CA ALA A 13 -14.16 0.60 0.50
C ALA A 13 -15.26 1.54 0.99
N LYS A 14 -15.01 2.32 2.05
CA LYS A 14 -15.99 3.24 2.61
C LYS A 14 -15.32 4.44 3.27
N GLN A 15 -15.75 5.63 2.85
CA GLN A 15 -15.39 6.90 3.48
C GLN A 15 -16.64 7.79 3.55
N ARG A 16 -17.03 8.22 4.75
CA ARG A 16 -18.28 8.99 4.91
C ARG A 16 -18.13 10.36 4.25
N ASN A 17 -19.05 10.70 3.34
CA ASN A 17 -19.07 11.95 2.56
C ASN A 17 -17.75 12.24 1.82
N GLY A 18 -16.94 11.21 1.55
CA GLY A 18 -15.64 11.34 0.94
C GLY A 18 -15.44 10.32 -0.19
N PRO A 19 -14.34 10.46 -0.95
CA PRO A 19 -14.03 9.54 -2.03
C PRO A 19 -13.71 8.14 -1.49
N ILE A 20 -14.13 7.14 -2.23
CA ILE A 20 -13.65 5.76 -2.10
C ILE A 20 -12.64 5.48 -3.21
N GLY A 21 -11.88 4.40 -3.10
CA GLY A 21 -10.97 3.98 -4.14
C GLY A 21 -9.83 3.13 -3.61
N SER A 22 -8.73 3.13 -4.33
CA SER A 22 -7.55 2.37 -3.97
C SER A 22 -6.27 3.20 -4.01
N VAL A 23 -5.30 2.77 -3.22
CA VAL A 23 -3.98 3.40 -3.13
C VAL A 23 -2.89 2.35 -3.30
N ASP A 24 -2.00 2.59 -4.25
CA ASP A 24 -0.79 1.79 -4.46
C ASP A 24 0.15 1.87 -3.26
N MET A 25 0.55 0.71 -2.73
CA MET A 25 1.51 0.57 -1.64
C MET A 25 2.48 -0.58 -1.90
N VAL A 26 3.41 -0.78 -0.96
CA VAL A 26 4.28 -1.97 -0.93
C VAL A 26 4.22 -2.63 0.46
N PHE A 27 4.28 -3.96 0.49
CA PHE A 27 4.44 -4.76 1.71
C PHE A 27 5.89 -5.24 1.82
N LEU A 28 6.55 -4.86 2.92
CA LEU A 28 7.89 -5.29 3.29
C LEU A 28 7.79 -6.52 4.20
N SER A 29 7.97 -7.72 3.64
CA SER A 29 7.71 -8.97 4.36
C SER A 29 8.66 -9.20 5.53
N GLU A 30 9.87 -8.63 5.49
CA GLU A 30 10.85 -8.72 6.56
C GLU A 30 10.37 -8.06 7.85
N PHE A 31 9.60 -6.99 7.72
CA PHE A 31 9.14 -6.15 8.83
C PHE A 31 7.65 -6.29 9.09
N THR A 32 6.93 -7.09 8.29
CA THR A 32 5.46 -7.17 8.29
C THR A 32 4.84 -5.77 8.21
N ARG A 33 5.34 -4.94 7.28
CA ARG A 33 5.01 -3.50 7.22
C ARG A 33 4.53 -3.08 5.85
N PHE A 34 3.50 -2.24 5.81
CA PHE A 34 3.07 -1.53 4.61
C PHE A 34 3.72 -0.15 4.54
N GLU A 35 4.22 0.24 3.37
CA GLU A 35 4.84 1.52 3.11
C GLU A 35 4.27 2.17 1.85
N SER A 36 4.36 3.50 1.77
CA SER A 36 3.91 4.24 0.58
C SER A 36 4.78 3.91 -0.64
N ARG A 37 4.17 3.68 -1.80
CA ARG A 37 4.92 3.50 -3.05
C ARG A 37 5.51 4.85 -3.49
N ALA A 38 6.80 4.90 -3.76
CA ALA A 38 7.42 6.08 -4.36
C ALA A 38 6.76 6.39 -5.71
N ARG A 39 6.36 7.65 -5.92
CA ARG A 39 5.92 8.11 -7.24
C ARG A 39 7.18 8.43 -8.04
N GLY A 40 7.50 7.61 -9.04
CA GLY A 40 8.50 8.00 -10.03
C GLY A 40 7.97 9.20 -10.81
N GLU A 41 8.80 10.22 -10.99
CA GLU A 41 8.52 11.35 -11.89
C GLU A 41 8.47 10.89 -13.36
#